data_AF-A0A953CDS9-F1
#
_entry.id   AF-A0A953CDS9-F1
#
_cell.length_a   1.000
_cell.length_b   1.000
_cell.length_c   1.000
_cell.angle_alpha   90.00
_cell.angle_beta   90.00
_cell.angle_gamma   90.00
#
_symmetry.space_group_name_H-M   'P 1'
#
loop_
_entity.id
_entity.type
_entity.pdbx_description
1 polymer ?
#
loop_
_entity_poly.entity_id
_entity_poly.type
_entity_poly.pdbx_seq_one_letter_code
_entity_poly.pdbx_strand_id
1 'polypeptide(L)'
;MVAPVLAALSAASSIGETVDKLSPAANKKIKEAAQQFEGVFLTNMFEEMFAGVEEPEGPHASGPGQKTWRSMLTEEYANTIAKSGGVGIADQVQRELIALQERSR
;
A
#
# COMPACT_ATOMS: atom_id res chain seq x y z
N MET A 1 24.71 5.72 -26.04
CA MET A 1 24.04 5.96 -24.74
C MET A 1 22.98 4.87 -24.48
N VAL A 2 23.38 3.59 -24.35
CA VAL A 2 22.44 2.43 -24.21
C VAL A 2 22.58 1.72 -22.85
N ALA A 3 23.47 2.21 -21.98
CA ALA A 3 23.82 1.57 -20.70
C ALA A 3 22.69 1.43 -19.64
N PRO A 4 21.67 2.31 -19.52
CA PRO A 4 20.75 2.23 -18.39
C PRO A 4 19.73 1.08 -18.49
N VAL A 5 19.41 0.63 -19.70
CA VAL A 5 18.42 -0.45 -19.91
C VAL A 5 18.97 -1.82 -19.50
N LEU A 6 20.28 -2.05 -19.68
CA LEU A 6 20.92 -3.31 -19.31
C LEU A 6 21.06 -3.47 -17.78
N ALA A 7 21.27 -2.37 -17.06
CA ALA A 7 21.35 -2.36 -15.60
C ALA A 7 19.98 -2.61 -14.94
N ALA A 8 18.91 -2.02 -15.48
CA ALA A 8 17.55 -2.24 -15.01
C ALA A 8 17.08 -3.70 -15.20
N LEU A 9 17.49 -4.35 -16.28
CA LEU A 9 17.16 -5.75 -16.56
C LEU A 9 17.89 -6.72 -15.63
N SER A 10 19.16 -6.42 -15.28
CA SER A 10 19.93 -7.22 -14.32
C SER A 10 19.39 -7.10 -12.90
N ALA A 11 18.94 -5.91 -12.49
CA ALA A 11 18.31 -5.70 -11.18
C ALA A 11 16.94 -6.40 -11.08
N ALA A 12 16.14 -6.39 -12.15
CA ALA A 12 14.88 -7.14 -12.21
C ALA A 12 15.11 -8.65 -12.10
N SER A 13 16.18 -9.16 -12.72
CA SER A 13 16.52 -10.60 -12.68
C SER A 13 17.00 -11.06 -11.30
N SER A 14 17.74 -10.23 -10.55
CA SER A 14 18.13 -10.57 -9.18
C SER A 14 16.95 -10.56 -8.21
N ILE A 15 15.96 -9.68 -8.43
CA ILE A 15 14.76 -9.60 -7.59
C ILE A 15 13.87 -10.85 -7.75
N GLY A 16 13.78 -11.42 -8.96
CA GLY A 16 13.08 -12.68 -9.18
C GLY A 16 13.72 -13.85 -8.43
N GLU A 17 15.05 -13.88 -8.39
CA GLU A 17 15.81 -14.94 -7.70
C GLU A 17 15.78 -14.79 -6.16
N THR A 18 15.64 -13.57 -5.63
CA THR A 18 15.56 -13.33 -4.17
C THR A 18 14.18 -13.66 -3.60
N VAL A 19 13.12 -13.45 -4.37
CA VAL A 19 11.77 -13.92 -4.01
C VAL A 19 11.74 -15.46 -3.90
N ASP A 20 12.45 -16.18 -4.76
CA ASP A 20 12.52 -17.65 -4.72
C ASP A 20 13.33 -18.20 -3.53
N LYS A 21 14.27 -17.41 -2.98
CA LYS A 21 15.10 -17.81 -1.81
C LYS A 21 14.39 -17.62 -0.46
N LEU A 22 13.30 -16.86 -0.42
CA LEU A 22 12.47 -16.67 0.77
C LEU A 22 11.48 -17.84 0.92
N SER A 23 11.26 -18.29 2.16
CA SER A 23 10.21 -19.29 2.39
C SER A 23 8.85 -18.73 1.93
N PRO A 24 7.96 -19.55 1.35
CA PRO A 24 6.64 -19.09 0.92
C PRO A 24 5.85 -18.37 2.02
N ALA A 25 6.05 -18.79 3.28
CA ALA A 25 5.46 -18.15 4.45
C ALA A 25 6.04 -16.75 4.73
N ALA A 26 7.35 -16.55 4.57
CA ALA A 26 7.98 -15.24 4.72
C ALA A 26 7.52 -14.28 3.62
N ASN A 27 7.52 -14.73 2.37
CA ASN A 27 7.00 -13.95 1.24
C ASN A 27 5.54 -13.51 1.44
N LYS A 28 4.68 -14.43 1.90
CA LYS A 28 3.28 -14.12 2.20
C LYS A 28 3.16 -13.03 3.26
N LYS A 29 3.94 -13.11 4.35
CA LYS A 29 3.94 -12.08 5.41
C LYS A 29 4.41 -10.72 4.90
N ILE A 30 5.45 -10.67 4.07
CA ILE A 30 5.95 -9.41 3.51
C ILE A 30 4.90 -8.80 2.60
N LYS A 31 4.27 -9.60 1.75
CA LYS A 31 3.18 -9.14 0.86
C LYS A 31 2.00 -8.60 1.67
N GLU A 32 1.58 -9.31 2.72
CA GLU A 32 0.50 -8.85 3.61
C GLU A 32 0.85 -7.53 4.30
N ALA A 33 2.07 -7.41 4.83
CA ALA A 33 2.54 -6.17 5.46
C ALA A 33 2.58 -5.00 4.47
N ALA A 34 3.02 -5.26 3.23
CA ALA A 34 3.05 -4.24 2.20
C ALA A 34 1.64 -3.80 1.74
N GLN A 35 0.69 -4.74 1.64
CA GLN A 35 -0.71 -4.43 1.38
C GLN A 35 -1.36 -3.65 2.52
N GLN A 36 -1.05 -3.99 3.77
CA GLN A 36 -1.52 -3.23 4.94
C GLN A 36 -0.97 -1.80 4.94
N PHE A 37 0.31 -1.64 4.60
CA PHE A 37 0.91 -0.32 4.44
C PHE A 37 0.18 0.51 3.39
N GLU A 38 -0.08 -0.06 2.21
CA GLU A 38 -0.83 0.62 1.16
C GLU A 38 -2.27 0.94 1.60
N GLY A 39 -2.92 0.07 2.38
CA GLY A 39 -4.22 0.32 2.98
C GLY A 39 -4.21 1.57 3.86
N VAL A 40 -3.27 1.67 4.80
CA VAL A 40 -3.13 2.86 5.67
C VAL A 40 -2.84 4.12 4.85
N PHE A 41 -1.96 4.01 3.85
CA PHE A 41 -1.67 5.12 2.95
C PHE A 41 -2.93 5.62 2.22
N LEU A 42 -3.71 4.70 1.64
CA LEU A 42 -4.94 5.04 0.94
C LEU A 42 -6.00 5.62 1.88
N THR A 43 -6.12 5.11 3.12
CA THR A 43 -7.01 5.68 4.13
C THR A 43 -6.68 7.16 4.36
N ASN A 44 -5.41 7.48 4.62
CA ASN A 44 -4.98 8.87 4.84
C ASN A 44 -5.26 9.75 3.60
N MET A 45 -5.02 9.24 2.39
CA MET A 45 -5.32 9.99 1.16
C MET A 45 -6.82 10.24 0.97
N PHE A 46 -7.65 9.26 1.30
CA PHE A 46 -9.10 9.43 1.21
C PHE A 46 -9.64 10.36 2.30
N GLU A 47 -9.07 10.32 3.50
CA GLU A 47 -9.41 11.27 4.56
C GLU A 47 -9.11 12.71 4.13
N GLU A 48 -7.93 12.98 3.58
CA GLU A 48 -7.57 14.31 3.04
C GLU A 48 -8.48 14.72 1.86
N MET A 49 -8.79 13.78 0.96
CA MET A 49 -9.72 14.03 -0.16
C MET A 49 -11.12 14.41 0.36
N PHE A 50 -11.59 13.77 1.42
CA PHE A 50 -12.90 14.03 2.01
C PHE A 50 -12.94 15.22 2.96
N ALA A 51 -11.80 15.61 3.54
CA ALA A 51 -11.67 16.85 4.31
C ALA A 51 -11.88 18.10 3.44
N GLY A 52 -11.54 18.02 2.14
CA GLY A 52 -11.76 19.09 1.17
C GLY A 52 -13.18 19.17 0.58
N VAL A 53 -14.05 18.20 0.88
CA VAL A 53 -15.45 18.23 0.45
C VAL A 53 -16.26 18.92 1.54
N GLU A 54 -16.89 20.05 1.21
CA GLU A 54 -17.77 20.78 2.14
C GLU A 54 -18.76 19.80 2.79
N GLU A 55 -18.84 19.84 4.13
CA GLU A 55 -19.84 19.06 4.83
C GLU A 55 -21.22 19.56 4.37
N PRO A 56 -22.20 18.68 4.11
CA PRO A 56 -23.52 19.13 3.72
C PRO A 56 -24.01 20.15 4.76
N GLU A 57 -24.46 21.34 4.35
CA GLU A 57 -24.99 22.29 5.33
C GLU A 57 -26.43 21.89 5.69
N GLY A 58 -26.70 21.65 6.98
CA GLY A 58 -28.07 21.43 7.46
C GLY A 58 -28.19 20.77 8.84
N PRO A 59 -29.38 20.77 9.45
CA PRO A 59 -29.62 20.24 10.81
C PRO A 59 -29.32 18.74 10.98
N HIS A 60 -29.17 18.02 9.86
CA HIS A 60 -28.93 16.57 9.80
C HIS A 60 -27.52 16.20 9.36
N ALA A 61 -26.67 17.20 9.12
CA ALA A 61 -25.37 16.97 8.54
C ALA A 61 -24.27 17.17 9.58
N SER A 62 -23.38 16.18 9.68
CA SER A 62 -22.16 16.17 10.49
C SER A 62 -22.30 15.90 12.01
N GLY A 63 -23.12 14.91 12.39
CA GLY A 63 -23.05 14.36 13.75
C GLY A 63 -21.74 13.59 14.02
N PRO A 64 -21.18 13.57 15.25
CA PRO A 64 -19.96 12.82 15.57
C PRO A 64 -20.01 11.33 15.16
N GLY A 65 -21.18 10.69 15.28
CA GLY A 65 -21.37 9.30 14.83
C GLY A 65 -21.26 9.11 13.31
N GLN A 66 -21.64 10.10 12.52
CA GLN A 66 -21.51 10.06 11.06
C GLN A 66 -20.04 10.15 10.65
N LYS A 67 -19.24 11.00 11.32
CA LYS A 67 -17.79 11.11 11.08
C LYS A 67 -17.08 9.79 11.38
N THR A 68 -17.34 9.18 12.54
CA THR A 68 -16.79 7.86 12.88
C THR A 68 -17.16 6.77 11.88
N TRP A 69 -18.43 6.69 11.50
CA TRP A 69 -18.88 5.70 10.50
C TRP A 69 -18.21 5.93 9.13
N ARG A 70 -18.09 7.18 8.70
CA ARG A 70 -17.41 7.53 7.45
C ARG A 70 -15.94 7.13 7.48
N SER A 71 -15.22 7.37 8.58
CA SER A 71 -13.82 6.93 8.72
C SER A 71 -13.69 5.41 8.62
N MET A 72 -14.53 4.65 9.32
CA MET A 72 -14.52 3.18 9.22
C MET A 72 -14.82 2.69 7.79
N LEU A 73 -15.79 3.31 7.11
CA LEU A 73 -16.07 2.98 5.71
C LEU A 73 -14.89 3.31 4.78
N THR A 74 -14.24 4.45 5.03
CA THR A 74 -13.08 4.90 4.26
C THR A 74 -11.93 3.92 4.40
N GLU A 75 -11.68 3.45 5.61
CA GLU A 75 -10.67 2.42 5.90
C GLU A 75 -10.99 1.11 5.17
N GLU A 76 -12.24 0.64 5.18
CA GLU A 76 -12.63 -0.58 4.46
C GLU A 76 -12.48 -0.45 2.94
N TYR A 77 -12.82 0.72 2.37
CA TYR A 77 -12.58 1.00 0.96
C TYR A 77 -11.09 0.97 0.63
N ALA A 78 -10.26 1.65 1.41
CA ALA A 78 -8.82 1.68 1.24
C ALA A 78 -8.22 0.26 1.31
N ASN A 79 -8.62 -0.53 2.31
CA ASN A 79 -8.17 -1.91 2.47
C ASN A 79 -8.60 -2.81 1.30
N THR A 80 -9.82 -2.65 0.80
CA THR A 80 -10.33 -3.43 -0.35
C THR A 80 -9.58 -3.08 -1.63
N ILE A 81 -9.29 -1.80 -1.83
CA ILE A 81 -8.52 -1.32 -2.98
C ILE A 81 -7.08 -1.84 -2.90
N ALA A 82 -6.40 -1.71 -1.76
CA ALA A 82 -5.05 -2.25 -1.57
C ALA A 82 -4.97 -3.77 -1.81
N LYS A 83 -5.98 -4.53 -1.37
CA LYS A 83 -6.04 -5.99 -1.59
C LYS A 83 -6.27 -6.37 -3.05
N SER A 84 -6.99 -5.56 -3.82
CA SER A 84 -7.34 -5.83 -5.23
C SER A 84 -6.26 -5.39 -6.23
N GLY A 85 -5.15 -4.83 -5.76
CA GLY A 85 -4.02 -4.40 -6.59
C GLY A 85 -3.60 -2.95 -6.36
N GLY A 86 -4.41 -2.17 -5.63
CA GLY A 86 -4.04 -0.86 -5.13
C GLY A 86 -3.58 0.11 -6.22
N VAL A 87 -2.61 0.95 -5.87
CA VAL A 87 -1.93 1.88 -6.77
C VAL A 87 -0.49 1.44 -7.08
N GLY A 88 -0.10 0.25 -6.59
CA GLY A 88 1.22 -0.35 -6.82
C GLY A 88 2.29 0.06 -5.79
N ILE A 89 1.90 0.72 -4.69
CA ILE A 89 2.83 1.04 -3.60
C ILE A 89 3.19 -0.21 -2.81
N ALA A 90 2.25 -1.14 -2.62
CA ALA A 90 2.52 -2.41 -1.95
C ALA A 90 3.66 -3.18 -2.63
N ASP A 91 3.71 -3.20 -3.97
CA ASP A 91 4.78 -3.89 -4.70
C ASP A 91 6.15 -3.24 -4.49
N GLN A 92 6.20 -1.90 -4.39
CA GLN A 92 7.44 -1.17 -4.12
C GLN A 92 7.93 -1.43 -2.70
N VAL A 93 7.02 -1.35 -1.73
CA VAL A 93 7.32 -1.62 -0.31
C VAL A 93 7.76 -3.05 -0.11
N GLN A 94 7.10 -4.02 -0.75
CA GLN A 94 7.50 -5.43 -0.69
C GLN A 94 8.96 -5.61 -1.16
N ARG A 95 9.35 -4.97 -2.27
CA ARG A 95 10.74 -5.06 -2.77
C ARG A 95 11.74 -4.48 -1.78
N GLU A 96 11.43 -3.33 -1.17
CA GLU A 96 12.33 -2.72 -0.19
C GLU A 96 12.42 -3.55 1.10
N LEU A 97 11.30 -4.12 1.57
CA LEU A 97 11.29 -4.99 2.75
C LEU A 97 12.15 -6.25 2.55
N ILE A 98 12.11 -6.84 1.35
CA ILE A 98 12.99 -7.97 1.00
C ILE A 98 14.45 -7.52 1.02
N ALA A 99 14.78 -6.40 0.36
CA ALA A 99 16.14 -5.88 0.33
C ALA A 99 16.70 -5.53 1.71
N LEU A 100 15.85 -5.02 2.62
CA LEU A 100 16.23 -4.74 4.01
C LEU A 100 16.50 -6.02 4.80
N GLN A 101 15.67 -7.05 4.64
CA GLN A 101 15.89 -8.34 5.30
C GLN A 101 17.22 -8.97 4.90
N GLU A 102 17.59 -8.88 3.62
CA GLU A 102 18.87 -9.38 3.11
C GLU A 102 20.07 -8.64 3.67
N ARG A 103 20.00 -7.31 3.81
CA ARG A 103 21.09 -6.52 4.44
C ARG A 103 21.25 -6.81 5.93
N SER A 104 20.17 -7.22 6.60
CA SER A 104 20.18 -7.52 8.04
C SER A 104 20.68 -8.94 8.37
N ARG A 105 20.89 -9.77 7.35
CA ARG A 105 21.33 -11.16 7.48
C ARG A 105 22.84 -11.28 7.23
#